data_AF-A0A9W3DE18-F1
#
_entry.id   AF-A0A9W3DE18-F1
#
_cell.length_a   1.000
_cell.length_b   1.000
_cell.length_c   1.000
_cell.angle_alpha   90.00
_cell.angle_beta   90.00
_cell.angle_gamma   90.00
#
_symmetry.space_group_name_H-M   'P 1'
#
loop_
_entity.id
_entity.type
_entity.pdbx_description
1 polymer ?
#
loop_
_entity_poly.entity_id
_entity_poly.type
_entity_poly.pdbx_seq_one_letter_code
_entity_poly.pdbx_strand_id
1 'polypeptide(L)'
;MDSPSNPAQNPSSFHANSIISSLLSFPNSSPNSISSSFDRELEKALASASHDASVQENLVDRTLQLASLLLESTKRSSRKRAPAHNSSSWFLPSELTVKVFSMLDTRSLMQAATCCIMFNKCAMDRFSYVHVDLTTCTSHVDRKVVCTMLDRAGKELRSLKLGSLARPRRSDSIPYWVNGRFLSTHSYKYKFICRSRLKSLWLYNIRWENLTPLFSVLSVCSNLTDLRIVGLKESSFMYLFVPLTANCRLIKHLCIETYKLLDTVDNVHGSGLIEFVTNSPNLTSLRLIGFRLTDEVACTLAQSSRTLKYLNLSRSHTIKGRFLRDLGNSCKENPLRTLIMRNCLQLQEKEVVELCNSLLKGKLKSIRHIDVSNERGLASSDGVRSYNLKFPLEKLKEKRSDVTFVADFPLSKRSGMHYPVCHEEDGEEQREIEMLEAGWSSDSSSSDYSSEDDLG
;
A
#
# COMPACT_ATOMS: atom_id res chain seq x y z
N MET A 1 15.39 -50.14 44.28
CA MET A 1 14.08 -49.57 44.68
C MET A 1 14.10 -48.16 44.10
N ASP A 2 13.38 -47.80 43.04
CA ASP A 2 12.02 -48.22 42.64
C ASP A 2 11.86 -48.35 41.13
N SER A 3 11.06 -49.35 40.73
CA SER A 3 10.57 -49.51 39.36
C SER A 3 9.40 -48.54 39.12
N PRO A 4 9.23 -47.96 37.92
CA PRO A 4 8.03 -47.19 37.63
C PRO A 4 6.85 -48.17 37.54
N SER A 5 5.94 -48.05 38.48
CA SER A 5 4.66 -48.75 38.53
C SER A 5 3.88 -48.47 37.24
N ASN A 6 3.65 -49.53 36.47
CA ASN A 6 2.71 -49.53 35.35
C ASN A 6 1.33 -49.07 35.87
N PRO A 7 0.70 -48.05 35.26
CA PRO A 7 -0.69 -47.78 35.57
C PRO A 7 -1.49 -49.02 35.14
N ALA A 8 -2.24 -49.60 36.08
CA ALA A 8 -3.12 -50.74 35.83
C ALA A 8 -4.06 -50.39 34.66
N GLN A 9 -3.71 -50.85 33.46
CA GLN A 9 -4.51 -50.65 32.26
C GLN A 9 -5.76 -51.49 32.43
N ASN A 10 -6.92 -50.82 32.41
CA ASN A 10 -8.23 -51.45 32.55
C ASN A 10 -8.33 -52.66 31.58
N PRO A 11 -8.74 -53.86 32.03
CA PRO A 11 -8.81 -55.05 31.17
C PRO A 11 -9.70 -54.86 29.93
N SER A 12 -10.71 -53.98 30.01
CA SER A 12 -11.54 -53.57 28.87
C SER A 12 -10.76 -52.81 27.78
N SER A 13 -9.71 -52.07 28.15
CA SER A 13 -8.88 -51.31 27.21
C SER A 13 -7.91 -52.20 26.42
N PHE A 14 -7.37 -53.25 27.05
CA PHE A 14 -6.55 -54.26 26.38
C PHE A 14 -7.34 -55.03 25.33
N HIS A 15 -8.57 -55.44 25.68
CA HIS A 15 -9.45 -56.15 24.77
C HIS A 15 -9.84 -55.29 23.56
N ALA A 16 -10.15 -54.01 23.78
CA ALA A 16 -10.46 -53.07 22.70
C ALA A 16 -9.27 -52.88 21.74
N ASN A 17 -8.05 -52.71 22.28
CA ASN A 17 -6.85 -52.55 21.46
C ASN A 17 -6.53 -53.80 20.62
N SER A 18 -6.76 -54.99 21.16
CA SER A 18 -6.57 -56.26 20.42
C SER A 18 -7.55 -56.41 19.24
N ILE A 19 -8.83 -56.08 19.46
CA ILE A 19 -9.84 -56.08 18.38
C ILE A 19 -9.45 -55.08 17.28
N ILE A 20 -9.07 -53.86 17.66
CA ILE A 20 -8.67 -52.83 16.70
C ILE A 20 -7.43 -53.25 15.92
N SER A 21 -6.43 -53.84 16.58
CA SER A 21 -5.22 -54.35 15.91
C SER A 21 -5.53 -55.45 14.91
N SER A 22 -6.47 -56.34 15.25
CA SER A 22 -6.93 -57.42 14.37
C SER A 22 -7.67 -56.87 13.14
N LEU A 23 -8.50 -55.85 13.34
CA LEU A 23 -9.21 -55.16 12.27
C LEU A 23 -8.27 -54.39 11.32
N LEU A 24 -7.20 -53.79 11.85
CA LEU A 24 -6.18 -53.10 11.04
C LEU A 24 -5.25 -54.08 10.29
N SER A 25 -5.12 -55.31 10.78
CA SER A 25 -4.31 -56.37 10.16
C SER A 25 -5.12 -57.23 9.20
N PHE A 26 -6.37 -56.85 8.93
CA PHE A 26 -7.26 -57.62 8.07
C PHE A 26 -6.69 -57.67 6.64
N PRO A 27 -6.65 -58.86 6.00
CA PRO A 27 -6.04 -59.02 4.70
C PRO A 27 -6.81 -58.27 3.60
N ASN A 28 -6.09 -57.81 2.58
CA ASN A 28 -6.64 -57.14 1.38
C ASN A 28 -7.56 -58.11 0.60
N SER A 29 -8.80 -58.23 1.04
CA SER A 29 -9.86 -58.98 0.40
C SER A 29 -10.78 -58.01 -0.37
N SER A 30 -11.54 -58.53 -1.34
CA SER A 30 -12.44 -57.70 -2.15
C SER A 30 -13.41 -56.90 -1.25
N PRO A 31 -13.58 -55.58 -1.47
CA PRO A 31 -14.46 -54.73 -0.65
C PRO A 31 -15.87 -55.30 -0.46
N ASN A 32 -16.41 -55.95 -1.50
CA ASN A 32 -17.75 -56.55 -1.48
C ASN A 32 -17.84 -57.80 -0.58
N SER A 33 -16.74 -58.56 -0.45
CA SER A 33 -16.65 -59.74 0.43
C SER A 33 -16.57 -59.34 1.90
N ILE A 34 -15.93 -58.21 2.18
CA ILE A 34 -15.83 -57.64 3.53
C ILE A 34 -17.18 -57.07 3.94
N SER A 35 -17.84 -56.29 3.08
CA SER A 35 -19.18 -55.72 3.33
C SER A 35 -20.19 -56.80 3.69
N SER A 36 -20.33 -57.83 2.84
CA SER A 36 -21.27 -58.94 3.08
C SER A 36 -20.98 -59.73 4.37
N SER A 37 -19.72 -59.76 4.81
CA SER A 37 -19.36 -60.38 6.09
C SER A 37 -19.72 -59.50 7.28
N PHE A 38 -19.54 -58.18 7.18
CA PHE A 38 -20.02 -57.23 8.19
C PHE A 38 -21.54 -57.28 8.33
N ASP A 39 -22.27 -57.25 7.20
CA ASP A 39 -23.74 -57.31 7.20
C ASP A 39 -24.23 -58.58 7.88
N ARG A 40 -23.66 -59.75 7.51
CA ARG A 40 -24.02 -61.04 8.10
C ARG A 40 -23.76 -61.10 9.60
N GLU A 41 -22.62 -60.60 10.08
CA GLU A 41 -22.30 -60.64 11.51
C GLU A 41 -23.10 -59.61 12.32
N LEU A 42 -23.43 -58.45 11.74
CA LEU A 42 -24.32 -57.47 12.35
C LEU A 42 -25.74 -58.02 12.49
N GLU A 43 -26.28 -58.64 11.44
CA GLU A 43 -27.60 -59.29 11.45
C GLU A 43 -27.64 -60.44 12.48
N LYS A 44 -26.57 -61.24 12.58
CA LYS A 44 -26.45 -62.26 13.63
C LYS A 44 -26.43 -61.64 15.03
N ALA A 45 -25.69 -60.54 15.23
CA ALA A 45 -25.64 -59.85 16.51
C ALA A 45 -27.02 -59.30 16.91
N LEU A 46 -27.75 -58.72 15.96
CA LEU A 46 -29.12 -58.23 16.14
C LEU A 46 -30.10 -59.37 16.44
N ALA A 47 -30.00 -60.49 15.72
CA ALA A 47 -30.82 -61.67 15.95
C ALA A 47 -30.51 -62.37 17.29
N SER A 48 -29.28 -62.26 17.78
CA SER A 48 -28.86 -62.78 19.09
C SER A 48 -29.18 -61.83 20.26
N ALA A 49 -29.44 -60.55 19.97
CA ALA A 49 -29.92 -59.60 20.95
C ALA A 49 -31.40 -59.87 21.26
N SER A 50 -31.84 -59.53 22.48
CA SER A 50 -33.22 -59.67 22.95
C SER A 50 -34.26 -59.25 21.90
N HIS A 51 -35.46 -59.86 21.90
CA HIS A 51 -36.60 -59.46 21.05
C HIS A 51 -37.12 -58.03 21.33
N ASP A 52 -36.52 -57.32 22.27
CA ASP A 52 -36.80 -55.92 22.56
C ASP A 52 -36.16 -55.01 21.51
N ALA A 53 -37.02 -54.31 20.76
CA ALA A 53 -36.61 -53.36 19.72
C ALA A 53 -35.66 -52.27 20.24
N SER A 54 -35.80 -51.85 21.50
CA SER A 54 -34.95 -50.81 22.10
C SER A 54 -33.51 -51.28 22.30
N VAL A 55 -33.29 -52.59 22.52
CA VAL A 55 -31.96 -53.18 22.70
C VAL A 55 -31.26 -53.32 21.34
N GLN A 56 -32.01 -53.69 20.30
CA GLN A 56 -31.52 -53.75 18.92
C GLN A 56 -31.13 -52.37 18.40
N GLU A 57 -31.97 -51.35 18.62
CA GLU A 57 -31.69 -49.96 18.23
C GLU A 57 -30.41 -49.42 18.91
N ASN A 58 -30.26 -49.65 20.22
CA ASN A 58 -29.03 -49.31 20.94
C ASN A 58 -27.78 -50.02 20.40
N LEU A 59 -27.90 -51.25 19.89
CA LEU A 59 -26.78 -52.00 19.30
C LEU A 59 -26.37 -51.40 17.94
N VAL A 60 -27.34 -50.98 17.12
CA VAL A 60 -27.08 -50.29 15.85
C VAL A 60 -26.41 -48.93 16.12
N ASP A 61 -26.95 -48.13 17.02
CA ASP A 61 -26.40 -46.81 17.37
C ASP A 61 -24.97 -46.92 17.89
N ARG A 62 -24.70 -47.89 18.76
CA ARG A 62 -23.35 -48.17 19.26
C ARG A 62 -22.40 -48.59 18.13
N THR A 63 -22.88 -49.38 17.17
CA THR A 63 -22.07 -49.80 16.01
C THR A 63 -21.74 -48.62 15.10
N LEU A 64 -22.73 -47.75 14.83
CA LEU A 64 -22.53 -46.51 14.09
C LEU A 64 -21.53 -45.58 14.79
N GLN A 65 -21.62 -45.47 16.12
CA GLN A 65 -20.69 -44.68 16.91
C GLN A 65 -19.26 -45.22 16.79
N LEU A 66 -19.04 -46.52 16.90
CA LEU A 66 -17.72 -47.15 16.74
C LEU A 66 -17.14 -46.94 15.34
N ALA A 67 -17.95 -47.11 14.30
CA ALA A 67 -17.54 -46.86 12.91
C ALA A 67 -17.11 -45.40 12.69
N SER A 68 -17.89 -44.45 13.24
CA SER A 68 -17.58 -43.02 13.16
C SER A 68 -16.24 -42.67 13.84
N LEU A 69 -15.96 -43.25 15.01
CA LEU A 69 -14.71 -43.05 15.74
C LEU A 69 -13.50 -43.61 14.99
N LEU A 70 -13.64 -44.80 14.39
CA LEU A 70 -12.59 -45.41 13.58
C LEU A 70 -12.30 -44.59 12.31
N LEU A 71 -13.35 -44.12 11.62
CA LEU A 71 -13.24 -43.26 10.45
C LEU A 71 -12.51 -41.95 10.79
N GLU A 72 -12.92 -41.28 11.87
CA GLU A 72 -12.29 -40.03 12.31
C GLU A 72 -10.84 -40.23 12.77
N SER A 73 -10.54 -41.35 13.43
CA SER A 73 -9.16 -41.72 13.79
C SER A 73 -8.29 -41.94 12.55
N THR A 74 -8.82 -42.65 11.55
CA THR A 74 -8.14 -42.93 10.29
C THR A 74 -7.88 -41.65 9.49
N LYS A 75 -8.91 -40.78 9.35
CA LYS A 75 -8.75 -39.44 8.76
C LYS A 75 -7.72 -38.59 9.51
N ARG A 76 -7.70 -38.66 10.85
CA ARG A 76 -6.70 -37.95 11.68
C ARG A 76 -5.29 -38.47 11.42
N SER A 77 -5.11 -39.79 11.31
CA SER A 77 -3.82 -40.41 10.98
C SER A 77 -3.33 -40.04 9.58
N SER A 78 -4.20 -40.10 8.57
CA SER A 78 -3.90 -39.64 7.21
C SER A 78 -3.45 -38.18 7.18
N ARG A 79 -4.20 -37.29 7.85
CA ARG A 79 -3.82 -35.88 8.00
C ARG A 79 -2.46 -35.69 8.69
N LYS A 80 -2.09 -36.54 9.66
CA LYS A 80 -0.76 -36.50 10.31
C LYS A 80 0.37 -36.94 9.38
N ARG A 81 0.10 -37.82 8.40
CA ARG A 81 1.11 -38.33 7.46
C ARG A 81 1.31 -37.44 6.23
N ALA A 82 0.28 -36.68 5.83
CA ALA A 82 0.35 -35.78 4.68
C ALA A 82 1.51 -34.75 4.70
N PRO A 83 1.92 -34.16 5.85
CA PRO A 83 3.07 -33.24 5.89
C PRO A 83 4.38 -33.88 5.45
N ALA A 84 4.65 -35.13 5.86
CA ALA A 84 5.88 -35.83 5.49
C ALA A 84 5.93 -36.11 3.98
N HIS A 85 4.79 -36.53 3.40
CA HIS A 85 4.64 -36.71 1.96
C HIS A 85 4.81 -35.40 1.19
N ASN A 86 4.17 -34.32 1.63
CA ASN A 86 4.28 -33.02 0.95
C ASN A 86 5.70 -32.46 1.04
N SER A 87 6.39 -32.67 2.16
CA SER A 87 7.80 -32.31 2.30
C SER A 87 8.73 -33.14 1.41
N SER A 88 8.41 -34.42 1.14
CA SER A 88 9.21 -35.24 0.22
C SER A 88 8.93 -34.96 -1.26
N SER A 89 7.72 -34.49 -1.61
CA SER A 89 7.36 -34.15 -2.99
C SER A 89 7.73 -32.71 -3.38
N TRP A 90 7.95 -31.82 -2.40
CA TRP A 90 8.33 -30.44 -2.66
C TRP A 90 9.85 -30.30 -2.80
N PHE A 91 10.29 -29.81 -3.96
CA PHE A 91 11.71 -29.81 -4.33
C PHE A 91 12.56 -28.77 -3.58
N LEU A 92 11.95 -27.72 -3.00
CA LEU A 92 12.69 -26.65 -2.33
C LEU A 92 12.83 -26.92 -0.83
N PRO A 93 14.02 -26.70 -0.25
CA PRO A 93 14.18 -26.55 1.20
C PRO A 93 13.26 -25.46 1.77
N SER A 94 12.95 -25.55 3.06
CA SER A 94 12.09 -24.57 3.75
C SER A 94 12.61 -23.13 3.63
N GLU A 95 13.93 -22.94 3.70
CA GLU A 95 14.58 -21.63 3.60
C GLU A 95 14.35 -20.98 2.23
N LEU A 96 14.48 -21.75 1.14
CA LEU A 96 14.22 -21.25 -0.21
C LEU A 96 12.72 -21.03 -0.43
N THR A 97 11.87 -21.89 0.14
CA THR A 97 10.41 -21.72 0.09
C THR A 97 9.98 -20.43 0.79
N VAL A 98 10.52 -20.13 1.97
CA VAL A 98 10.30 -18.86 2.69
C VAL A 98 10.80 -17.67 1.87
N LYS A 99 11.96 -17.78 1.21
CA LYS A 99 12.46 -16.73 0.33
C LYS A 99 11.52 -16.46 -0.84
N VAL A 100 10.99 -17.51 -1.48
CA VAL A 100 9.96 -17.37 -2.52
C VAL A 100 8.70 -16.71 -1.96
N PHE A 101 8.26 -17.13 -0.77
CA PHE A 101 7.09 -16.57 -0.11
C PHE A 101 7.24 -15.08 0.25
N SER A 102 8.46 -14.65 0.59
CA SER A 102 8.77 -13.22 0.82
C SER A 102 8.62 -12.33 -0.41
N MET A 103 8.53 -12.93 -1.61
CA MET A 103 8.31 -12.24 -2.88
C MET A 103 6.85 -12.25 -3.33
N LEU A 104 5.98 -12.99 -2.64
CA LEU A 104 4.55 -13.03 -2.94
C LEU A 104 3.87 -11.78 -2.40
N ASP A 105 2.81 -11.33 -3.08
CA ASP A 105 1.91 -10.35 -2.49
C ASP A 105 1.15 -10.96 -1.30
N THR A 106 0.64 -10.10 -0.41
CA THR A 106 -0.02 -10.53 0.82
C THR A 106 -1.17 -11.50 0.58
N ARG A 107 -1.93 -11.35 -0.52
CA ARG A 107 -3.06 -12.24 -0.83
C ARG A 107 -2.55 -13.62 -1.24
N SER A 108 -1.60 -13.68 -2.15
CA SER A 108 -0.98 -14.92 -2.61
C SER A 108 -0.26 -15.66 -1.48
N LEU A 109 0.39 -14.95 -0.57
CA LEU A 109 1.01 -15.54 0.64
C LEU A 109 -0.04 -16.21 1.54
N MET A 110 -1.18 -15.55 1.76
CA MET A 110 -2.25 -16.10 2.57
C MET A 110 -2.94 -17.29 1.90
N GLN A 111 -3.04 -17.31 0.57
CA GLN A 111 -3.49 -18.50 -0.18
C GLN A 111 -2.50 -19.66 -0.07
N ALA A 112 -1.20 -19.40 -0.21
CA ALA A 112 -0.17 -20.42 -0.02
C ALA A 112 -0.25 -21.03 1.39
N ALA A 113 -0.52 -20.20 2.40
CA ALA A 113 -0.65 -20.65 3.79
C ALA A 113 -1.81 -21.62 4.03
N THR A 114 -2.83 -21.67 3.16
CA THR A 114 -3.99 -22.58 3.28
C THR A 114 -3.83 -23.85 2.46
N CYS A 115 -2.85 -23.94 1.55
CA CYS A 115 -2.67 -25.10 0.67
C CYS A 115 -2.30 -26.38 1.43
N CYS A 116 -1.32 -26.30 2.35
CA CYS A 116 -0.91 -27.44 3.16
C CYS A 116 -0.15 -27.03 4.42
N ILE A 117 0.08 -27.96 5.34
CA ILE A 117 0.79 -27.70 6.61
C ILE A 117 2.24 -27.22 6.38
N MET A 118 2.94 -27.73 5.36
CA MET A 118 4.31 -27.32 5.07
C MET A 118 4.37 -25.86 4.59
N PHE A 119 3.49 -25.50 3.65
CA PHE A 119 3.36 -24.11 3.21
C PHE A 119 2.85 -23.22 4.32
N ASN A 120 1.93 -23.68 5.16
CA ASN A 120 1.50 -22.92 6.32
C ASN A 120 2.68 -22.55 7.24
N LYS A 121 3.56 -23.52 7.55
CA LYS A 121 4.77 -23.26 8.34
C LYS A 121 5.69 -22.24 7.68
N CYS A 122 5.95 -22.37 6.38
CA CYS A 122 6.80 -21.42 5.65
C CYS A 122 6.15 -20.02 5.56
N ALA A 123 4.84 -19.95 5.32
CA ALA A 123 4.09 -18.70 5.22
C ALA A 123 3.90 -18.00 6.57
N MET A 124 4.02 -18.72 7.69
CA MET A 124 4.02 -18.14 9.03
C MET A 124 5.43 -17.71 9.49
N ASP A 125 6.48 -17.98 8.71
CA ASP A 125 7.83 -17.50 8.99
C ASP A 125 7.92 -15.97 8.87
N ARG A 126 8.71 -15.33 9.75
CA ARG A 126 8.84 -13.86 9.80
C ARG A 126 9.43 -13.27 8.52
N PHE A 127 10.33 -14.01 7.87
CA PHE A 127 10.95 -13.59 6.62
C PHE A 127 9.97 -13.56 5.44
N SER A 128 8.84 -14.27 5.53
CA SER A 128 7.75 -14.17 4.56
C SER A 128 7.05 -12.81 4.61
N TYR A 129 7.26 -12.00 5.66
CA TYR A 129 6.63 -10.68 5.85
C TYR A 129 7.66 -9.53 5.85
N VAL A 130 8.79 -9.70 5.17
CA VAL A 130 9.81 -8.64 5.01
C VAL A 130 9.24 -7.41 4.30
N HIS A 131 8.34 -7.65 3.34
CA HIS A 131 7.63 -6.63 2.57
C HIS A 131 6.12 -6.85 2.74
N VAL A 132 5.44 -5.90 3.38
CA VAL A 132 4.00 -5.98 3.59
C VAL A 132 3.33 -4.88 2.76
N ASP A 133 2.51 -5.31 1.81
CA ASP A 133 1.68 -4.44 0.99
C ASP A 133 0.20 -4.74 1.26
N LEU A 134 -0.49 -3.77 1.87
CA LEU A 134 -1.93 -3.84 2.15
C LEU A 134 -2.70 -2.77 1.35
N THR A 135 -2.13 -2.28 0.25
CA THR A 135 -2.76 -1.25 -0.61
C THR A 135 -3.69 -1.85 -1.67
N THR A 136 -3.50 -3.11 -2.02
CA THR A 136 -4.29 -3.85 -3.03
C THR A 136 -5.54 -4.52 -2.45
N CYS A 137 -5.76 -4.39 -1.14
CA CYS A 137 -6.95 -4.95 -0.48
C CYS A 137 -8.19 -4.21 -0.97
N THR A 138 -9.05 -4.92 -1.70
CA THR A 138 -10.29 -4.40 -2.32
C THR A 138 -11.37 -3.99 -1.31
N SER A 139 -11.16 -4.26 -0.03
CA SER A 139 -12.05 -3.93 1.08
C SER A 139 -11.25 -3.56 2.34
N HIS A 140 -11.90 -2.86 3.27
CA HIS A 140 -11.39 -2.40 4.57
C HIS A 140 -10.30 -3.32 5.17
N VAL A 141 -9.08 -2.80 5.30
CA VAL A 141 -8.02 -3.49 6.03
C VAL A 141 -8.21 -3.19 7.50
N ASP A 142 -8.79 -4.16 8.21
CA ASP A 142 -8.98 -4.06 9.65
C ASP A 142 -7.64 -3.80 10.35
N ARG A 143 -7.66 -2.92 11.36
CA ARG A 143 -6.55 -2.71 12.30
C ARG A 143 -6.00 -4.04 12.77
N LYS A 144 -6.85 -5.03 13.06
CA LYS A 144 -6.42 -6.36 13.49
C LYS A 144 -5.53 -7.06 12.46
N VAL A 145 -5.81 -6.91 11.17
CA VAL A 145 -4.98 -7.47 10.08
C VAL A 145 -3.63 -6.77 10.06
N VAL A 146 -3.60 -5.44 10.10
CA VAL A 146 -2.34 -4.67 10.14
C VAL A 146 -1.49 -5.10 11.35
N CYS A 147 -2.07 -5.11 12.55
CA CYS A 147 -1.40 -5.56 13.78
C CYS A 147 -0.85 -6.99 13.63
N THR A 148 -1.64 -7.91 13.06
CA THR A 148 -1.23 -9.31 12.87
C THR A 148 -0.05 -9.42 11.91
N MET A 149 -0.08 -8.71 10.77
CA MET A 149 1.01 -8.73 9.80
C MET A 149 2.30 -8.14 10.38
N LEU A 150 2.17 -7.05 11.14
CA LEU A 150 3.31 -6.43 11.84
C LEU A 150 3.87 -7.36 12.92
N ASP A 151 3.02 -8.04 13.69
CA ASP A 151 3.44 -9.00 14.71
C ASP A 151 4.15 -10.22 14.07
N ARG A 152 3.68 -10.69 12.91
CA ARG A 152 4.35 -11.76 12.14
C ARG A 152 5.70 -11.33 11.60
N ALA A 153 5.81 -10.13 11.02
CA ALA A 153 7.07 -9.61 10.49
C ALA A 153 8.10 -9.37 11.61
N GLY A 154 7.65 -8.85 12.75
CA GLY A 154 8.52 -8.48 13.87
C GLY A 154 9.66 -7.56 13.40
N LYS A 155 10.89 -7.85 13.85
CA LYS A 155 12.10 -7.11 13.46
C LYS A 155 12.54 -7.31 12.00
N GLU A 156 11.91 -8.24 11.28
CA GLU A 156 12.27 -8.54 9.88
C GLU A 156 11.55 -7.66 8.87
N LEU A 157 10.62 -6.81 9.30
CA LEU A 157 9.97 -5.82 8.44
C LEU A 157 11.00 -4.85 7.83
N ARG A 158 10.91 -4.64 6.51
CA ARG A 158 11.74 -3.70 5.73
C ARG A 158 10.92 -2.70 4.95
N SER A 159 9.74 -3.08 4.48
CA SER A 159 8.84 -2.20 3.76
C SER A 159 7.40 -2.42 4.22
N LEU A 160 6.69 -1.31 4.42
CA LEU A 160 5.30 -1.30 4.81
C LEU A 160 4.55 -0.32 3.91
N LYS A 161 3.52 -0.81 3.21
CA LYS A 161 2.61 0.02 2.43
C LYS A 161 1.18 -0.16 2.92
N LEU A 162 0.53 0.95 3.27
CA LEU A 162 -0.77 0.96 3.90
C LEU A 162 -1.69 2.01 3.30
N GLY A 163 -2.98 1.72 3.35
CA GLY A 163 -4.04 2.64 2.96
C GLY A 163 -4.51 2.45 1.53
N SER A 164 -5.39 3.34 1.08
CA SER A 164 -6.10 3.20 -0.19
C SER A 164 -5.39 3.90 -1.33
N LEU A 165 -5.19 3.22 -2.46
CA LEU A 165 -4.74 3.86 -3.69
C LEU A 165 -5.84 4.69 -4.36
N ALA A 166 -7.12 4.37 -4.11
CA ALA A 166 -8.24 5.14 -4.63
C ALA A 166 -8.38 6.45 -3.85
N ARG A 167 -8.45 7.58 -4.57
CA ARG A 167 -8.72 8.90 -3.97
C ARG A 167 -10.19 8.91 -3.49
N PRO A 168 -10.48 9.28 -2.23
CA PRO A 168 -11.87 9.38 -1.78
C PRO A 168 -12.63 10.45 -2.59
N ARG A 169 -13.75 10.08 -3.24
CA ARG A 169 -14.68 11.06 -3.84
C ARG A 169 -15.38 11.87 -2.74
N ARG A 170 -15.63 13.15 -2.98
CA ARG A 170 -16.16 14.11 -1.98
C ARG A 170 -17.60 13.85 -1.54
N SER A 171 -18.43 13.14 -2.31
CA SER A 171 -19.86 12.91 -2.02
C SER A 171 -20.17 11.56 -1.39
N ASP A 172 -19.27 10.61 -1.48
CA ASP A 172 -19.51 9.31 -0.89
C ASP A 172 -19.10 9.39 0.57
N SER A 173 -20.01 8.98 1.46
CA SER A 173 -19.73 8.58 2.83
C SER A 173 -18.81 7.34 2.83
N ILE A 174 -17.63 7.46 2.21
CA ILE A 174 -16.66 6.38 2.10
C ILE A 174 -16.11 6.18 3.51
N PRO A 175 -16.27 4.99 4.11
CA PRO A 175 -15.70 4.72 5.41
C PRO A 175 -14.20 4.94 5.27
N TYR A 176 -13.58 5.68 6.17
CA TYR A 176 -12.15 5.92 6.07
C TYR A 176 -11.43 4.60 6.35
N TRP A 177 -10.80 4.01 5.32
CA TRP A 177 -10.45 2.57 5.31
C TRP A 177 -9.37 2.14 6.32
N VAL A 178 -8.63 3.07 6.94
CA VAL A 178 -7.74 2.82 8.08
C VAL A 178 -7.63 4.08 8.96
N ASN A 179 -7.93 4.01 10.26
CA ASN A 179 -7.70 5.10 11.22
C ASN A 179 -6.24 5.10 11.69
N GLY A 180 -5.49 6.20 11.49
CA GLY A 180 -4.07 6.36 11.86
C GLY A 180 -3.71 6.03 13.33
N ARG A 181 -4.69 5.87 14.22
CA ARG A 181 -4.53 5.28 15.56
C ARG A 181 -3.87 3.89 15.57
N PHE A 182 -3.83 3.13 14.46
CA PHE A 182 -3.08 1.87 14.43
C PHE A 182 -1.57 2.08 14.64
N LEU A 183 -1.04 3.27 14.30
CA LEU A 183 0.35 3.67 14.59
C LEU A 183 0.54 4.22 16.00
N SER A 184 -0.53 4.30 16.82
CA SER A 184 -0.42 4.89 18.15
C SER A 184 0.50 4.06 19.05
N THR A 185 1.43 4.78 19.69
CA THR A 185 2.60 4.28 20.42
C THR A 185 2.31 3.62 21.76
N HIS A 186 1.04 3.53 22.17
CA HIS A 186 0.66 2.87 23.42
C HIS A 186 0.89 1.35 23.41
N SER A 187 1.15 0.77 22.23
CA SER A 187 1.66 -0.60 22.15
C SER A 187 3.19 -0.56 22.02
N TYR A 188 3.88 -0.83 23.13
CA TYR A 188 5.34 -1.00 23.21
C TYR A 188 5.93 -1.89 22.10
N LYS A 189 5.12 -2.77 21.50
CA LYS A 189 5.48 -3.66 20.39
C LYS A 189 5.89 -2.90 19.11
N TYR A 190 5.20 -1.81 18.75
CA TYR A 190 5.48 -1.10 17.49
C TYR A 190 6.79 -0.30 17.53
N LYS A 191 7.17 0.20 18.72
CA LYS A 191 8.47 0.82 18.92
C LYS A 191 9.61 -0.15 18.59
N PHE A 192 9.45 -1.45 18.85
CA PHE A 192 10.48 -2.46 18.59
C PHE A 192 10.57 -2.86 17.10
N ILE A 193 9.42 -2.98 16.43
CA ILE A 193 9.32 -3.31 15.00
C ILE A 193 9.94 -2.19 14.14
N CYS A 194 9.59 -0.94 14.44
CA CYS A 194 10.08 0.23 13.71
C CYS A 194 11.55 0.58 14.01
N ARG A 195 12.08 0.19 15.19
CA ARG A 195 13.41 0.61 15.67
C ARG A 195 14.60 0.10 14.86
N SER A 196 14.49 -1.04 14.20
CA SER A 196 15.71 -1.73 13.81
C SER A 196 15.96 -1.81 12.31
N ARG A 197 14.94 -1.92 11.44
CA ARG A 197 15.21 -2.26 10.03
C ARG A 197 14.22 -1.75 8.98
N LEU A 198 13.20 -0.98 9.34
CA LEU A 198 12.26 -0.43 8.35
C LEU A 198 13.00 0.57 7.44
N LYS A 199 13.00 0.27 6.13
CA LYS A 199 13.66 1.08 5.08
C LYS A 199 12.68 1.86 4.23
N SER A 200 11.42 1.40 4.14
CA SER A 200 10.38 1.98 3.30
C SER A 200 9.05 2.04 4.03
N LEU A 201 8.40 3.20 4.02
CA LEU A 201 7.09 3.43 4.62
C LEU A 201 6.20 4.22 3.66
N TRP A 202 5.16 3.60 3.12
CA TRP A 202 4.20 4.25 2.23
C TRP A 202 2.81 4.28 2.85
N LEU A 203 2.24 5.47 2.94
CA LEU A 203 0.94 5.72 3.55
C LEU A 203 0.05 6.44 2.54
N TYR A 204 -1.09 5.85 2.20
CA TYR A 204 -2.00 6.37 1.17
C TYR A 204 -3.39 6.64 1.74
N ASN A 205 -3.85 7.88 1.64
CA ASN A 205 -5.21 8.31 1.95
C ASN A 205 -5.69 7.85 3.35
N ILE A 206 -4.78 7.80 4.33
CA ILE A 206 -5.06 7.42 5.72
C ILE A 206 -5.78 8.57 6.42
N ARG A 207 -6.83 8.27 7.20
CA ARG A 207 -7.47 9.28 8.04
C ARG A 207 -6.65 9.51 9.30
N TRP A 208 -6.29 10.76 9.51
CA TRP A 208 -5.62 11.23 10.71
C TRP A 208 -6.62 12.09 11.49
N GLU A 209 -6.83 11.78 12.76
CA GLU A 209 -7.48 12.69 13.71
C GLU A 209 -6.45 13.70 14.25
N ASN A 210 -5.20 13.24 14.42
CA ASN A 210 -4.01 14.04 14.63
C ASN A 210 -2.80 13.28 14.08
N LEU A 211 -1.68 13.98 13.85
CA LEU A 211 -0.45 13.40 13.31
C LEU A 211 0.51 12.87 14.39
N THR A 212 0.15 12.94 15.66
CA THR A 212 0.99 12.49 16.79
C THR A 212 1.45 11.02 16.68
N PRO A 213 0.59 10.05 16.29
CA PRO A 213 1.03 8.68 16.03
C PRO A 213 2.11 8.59 14.95
N LEU A 214 1.97 9.37 13.88
CA LEU A 214 2.93 9.40 12.78
C LEU A 214 4.27 9.98 13.23
N PHE A 215 4.26 11.10 13.96
CA PHE A 215 5.48 11.70 14.52
C PHE A 215 6.20 10.72 15.44
N SER A 216 5.44 9.96 16.23
CA SER A 216 5.99 8.96 17.14
C SER A 216 6.60 7.75 16.43
N VAL A 217 6.11 7.40 15.24
CA VAL A 217 6.73 6.35 14.40
C VAL A 217 7.99 6.88 13.75
N LEU A 218 7.94 8.08 13.18
CA LEU A 218 9.09 8.71 12.52
C LEU A 218 10.24 9.01 13.48
N SER A 219 9.96 9.27 14.76
CA SER A 219 11.01 9.43 15.78
C SER A 219 11.77 8.15 16.10
N VAL A 220 11.27 6.99 15.68
CA VAL A 220 11.85 5.67 15.98
C VAL A 220 12.43 5.00 14.72
N CYS A 221 11.98 5.40 13.52
CA CYS A 221 12.38 4.85 12.22
C CYS A 221 13.66 5.49 11.64
N SER A 222 14.81 5.38 12.32
CA SER A 222 16.06 6.01 11.87
C SER A 222 16.66 5.43 10.58
N ASN A 223 16.29 4.20 10.22
CA ASN A 223 16.78 3.49 9.03
C ASN A 223 15.97 3.77 7.76
N LEU A 224 15.02 4.70 7.81
CA LEU A 224 14.13 4.99 6.70
C LEU A 224 14.91 5.62 5.53
N THR A 225 14.80 4.99 4.36
CA THR A 225 15.40 5.46 3.10
C THR A 225 14.37 5.97 2.11
N ASP A 226 13.12 5.52 2.23
CA ASP A 226 12.04 5.87 1.32
C ASP A 226 10.75 6.12 2.12
N LEU A 227 10.23 7.34 2.03
CA LEU A 227 9.01 7.76 2.70
C LEU A 227 8.02 8.33 1.68
N ARG A 228 6.81 7.77 1.67
CA ARG A 228 5.71 8.27 0.86
C ARG A 228 4.47 8.49 1.71
N ILE A 229 3.90 9.68 1.64
CA ILE A 229 2.65 10.03 2.33
C ILE A 229 1.75 10.73 1.31
N VAL A 230 0.64 10.10 0.96
CA VAL A 230 -0.30 10.59 -0.04
C VAL A 230 -1.66 10.84 0.61
N GLY A 231 -2.29 11.96 0.26
CA GLY A 231 -3.63 12.30 0.71
C GLY A 231 -3.69 12.87 2.12
N LEU A 232 -2.67 13.64 2.52
CA LEU A 232 -2.76 14.44 3.74
C LEU A 232 -3.87 15.49 3.59
N LYS A 233 -4.72 15.59 4.62
CA LYS A 233 -5.79 16.60 4.73
C LYS A 233 -5.54 17.63 5.83
N GLU A 234 -4.53 17.40 6.65
CA GLU A 234 -4.24 18.16 7.88
C GLU A 234 -3.26 19.29 7.59
N SER A 235 -3.58 20.51 8.02
CA SER A 235 -2.70 21.69 7.88
C SER A 235 -1.40 21.57 8.69
N SER A 236 -1.41 20.78 9.76
CA SER A 236 -0.29 20.55 10.68
C SER A 236 0.82 19.65 10.12
N PHE A 237 0.84 19.34 8.82
CA PHE A 237 1.87 18.45 8.26
C PHE A 237 3.28 19.05 8.29
N MET A 238 3.45 20.37 8.39
CA MET A 238 4.78 20.98 8.50
C MET A 238 5.54 20.50 9.74
N TYR A 239 4.83 20.15 10.82
CA TYR A 239 5.44 19.57 12.01
C TYR A 239 6.02 18.17 11.77
N LEU A 240 5.71 17.52 10.65
CA LEU A 240 6.34 16.26 10.24
C LEU A 240 7.84 16.41 10.02
N PHE A 241 8.31 17.59 9.58
CA PHE A 241 9.72 17.79 9.29
C PHE A 241 10.59 17.83 10.56
N VAL A 242 10.03 18.17 11.72
CA VAL A 242 10.76 18.14 13.00
C VAL A 242 11.30 16.74 13.34
N PRO A 243 10.47 15.68 13.46
CA PRO A 243 10.98 14.33 13.73
C PRO A 243 11.80 13.76 12.57
N LEU A 244 11.52 14.16 11.31
CA LEU A 244 12.30 13.74 10.15
C LEU A 244 13.74 14.26 10.20
N THR A 245 13.93 15.55 10.47
CA THR A 245 15.25 16.18 10.62
C THR A 245 16.02 15.57 11.78
N ALA A 246 15.34 15.34 12.91
CA ALA A 246 15.97 14.79 14.10
C ALA A 246 16.43 13.33 13.93
N ASN A 247 15.61 12.47 13.30
CA ASN A 247 15.80 11.01 13.37
C ASN A 247 16.00 10.31 12.02
N CYS A 248 15.52 10.86 10.90
CA CYS A 248 15.44 10.15 9.61
C CYS A 248 16.49 10.63 8.58
N ARG A 249 17.78 10.65 8.96
CA ARG A 249 18.88 11.19 8.12
C ARG A 249 19.26 10.32 6.90
N LEU A 250 18.72 9.10 6.82
CA LEU A 250 19.01 8.15 5.74
C LEU A 250 18.02 8.24 4.57
N ILE A 251 17.03 9.13 4.65
CA ILE A 251 16.03 9.31 3.59
C ILE A 251 16.72 9.73 2.29
N LYS A 252 16.46 8.93 1.25
CA LYS A 252 16.88 9.17 -0.14
C LYS A 252 15.73 9.68 -0.99
N HIS A 253 14.52 9.21 -0.70
CA HIS A 253 13.32 9.52 -1.46
C HIS A 253 12.21 9.95 -0.51
N LEU A 254 11.76 11.19 -0.66
CA LEU A 254 10.61 11.73 0.04
C LEU A 254 9.52 12.11 -0.96
N CYS A 255 8.30 11.61 -0.73
CA CYS A 255 7.13 11.98 -1.49
C CYS A 255 6.00 12.34 -0.53
N ILE A 256 5.56 13.59 -0.57
CA ILE A 256 4.39 14.04 0.17
C ILE A 256 3.40 14.63 -0.83
N GLU A 257 2.15 14.23 -0.71
CA GLU A 257 1.06 14.70 -1.56
C GLU A 257 -0.15 15.09 -0.70
N THR A 258 -0.64 16.30 -0.95
CA THR A 258 -1.83 16.87 -0.31
C THR A 258 -2.95 17.09 -1.33
N TYR A 259 -4.18 17.05 -0.84
CA TYR A 259 -5.40 17.36 -1.60
C TYR A 259 -6.13 18.60 -1.09
N LYS A 260 -5.76 19.11 0.08
CA LYS A 260 -6.42 20.29 0.64
C LYS A 260 -5.63 21.53 0.22
N LEU A 261 -6.36 22.61 -0.08
CA LEU A 261 -5.77 23.92 -0.16
C LEU A 261 -5.15 24.25 1.20
N LEU A 262 -3.84 24.45 1.21
CA LEU A 262 -3.08 24.87 2.38
C LEU A 262 -2.89 26.38 2.33
N ASP A 263 -2.48 26.97 3.45
CA ASP A 263 -1.94 28.31 3.43
C ASP A 263 -0.63 28.34 2.64
N THR A 264 -0.29 29.52 2.13
CA THR A 264 0.96 29.74 1.41
C THR A 264 2.14 29.39 2.31
N VAL A 265 3.04 28.56 1.80
CA VAL A 265 4.26 28.14 2.46
C VAL A 265 5.39 29.07 2.06
N ASP A 266 5.63 30.06 2.90
CA ASP A 266 6.78 30.95 2.82
C ASP A 266 8.00 30.40 3.61
N ASN A 267 9.07 31.19 3.72
CA ASN A 267 10.28 30.79 4.45
C ASN A 267 10.06 30.57 5.95
N VAL A 268 9.06 31.23 6.56
CA VAL A 268 8.77 31.10 8.00
C VAL A 268 8.02 29.79 8.24
N HIS A 269 6.92 29.58 7.53
CA HIS A 269 6.08 28.38 7.63
C HIS A 269 6.79 27.13 7.08
N GLY A 270 7.64 27.30 6.07
CA GLY A 270 8.44 26.24 5.44
C GLY A 270 9.79 25.99 6.11
N SER A 271 10.14 26.69 7.19
CA SER A 271 11.46 26.61 7.84
C SER A 271 11.89 25.18 8.20
N GLY A 272 11.00 24.37 8.79
CA GLY A 272 11.31 22.98 9.11
C GLY A 272 11.56 22.09 7.88
N LEU A 273 10.86 22.33 6.78
CA LEU A 273 11.09 21.65 5.50
C LEU A 273 12.45 22.04 4.91
N ILE A 274 12.77 23.33 4.91
CA ILE A 274 14.05 23.85 4.43
C ILE A 274 15.19 23.26 5.26
N GLU A 275 15.05 23.26 6.58
CA GLU A 275 16.02 22.66 7.50
C GLU A 275 16.22 21.17 7.21
N PHE A 276 15.13 20.42 7.04
CA PHE A 276 15.18 19.00 6.67
C PHE A 276 15.96 18.77 5.38
N VAL A 277 15.64 19.49 4.30
CA VAL A 277 16.28 19.32 2.99
C VAL A 277 17.76 19.69 3.05
N THR A 278 18.10 20.75 3.77
CA THR A 278 19.48 21.23 3.96
C THR A 278 20.32 20.21 4.75
N ASN A 279 19.72 19.61 5.78
CA ASN A 279 20.40 18.68 6.69
C ASN A 279 20.30 17.20 6.25
N SER A 280 19.74 16.91 5.07
CA SER A 280 19.57 15.54 4.56
C SER A 280 20.68 15.18 3.56
N PRO A 281 21.79 14.55 3.99
CA PRO A 281 22.93 14.29 3.11
C PRO A 281 22.61 13.31 1.98
N ASN A 282 21.62 12.43 2.16
CA ASN A 282 21.30 11.36 1.24
C ASN A 282 20.09 11.67 0.33
N LEU A 283 19.44 12.82 0.48
CA LEU A 283 18.19 13.12 -0.21
C LEU A 283 18.41 13.36 -1.71
N THR A 284 18.02 12.37 -2.51
CA THR A 284 18.17 12.40 -3.97
C THR A 284 16.89 12.72 -4.72
N SER A 285 15.72 12.50 -4.10
CA SER A 285 14.41 12.79 -4.69
C SER A 285 13.47 13.41 -3.68
N LEU A 286 12.90 14.56 -4.03
CA LEU A 286 11.88 15.27 -3.27
C LEU A 286 10.64 15.48 -4.16
N ARG A 287 9.48 15.01 -3.70
CA ARG A 287 8.19 15.29 -4.34
C ARG A 287 7.28 15.95 -3.31
N LEU A 288 6.87 17.17 -3.61
CA LEU A 288 5.94 17.97 -2.83
C LEU A 288 4.80 18.34 -3.78
N ILE A 289 3.75 17.54 -3.77
CA ILE A 289 2.64 17.68 -4.72
C ILE A 289 1.43 18.33 -4.02
N GLY A 290 0.92 19.42 -4.60
CA GLY A 290 -0.26 20.14 -4.10
C GLY A 290 0.03 21.19 -3.02
N PHE A 291 1.30 21.46 -2.71
CA PHE A 291 1.69 22.47 -1.72
C PHE A 291 1.71 23.86 -2.35
N ARG A 292 1.16 24.87 -1.68
CA ARG A 292 1.26 26.28 -2.11
C ARG A 292 2.61 26.88 -1.73
N LEU A 293 3.69 26.44 -2.37
CA LEU A 293 5.05 26.94 -2.11
C LEU A 293 5.26 28.31 -2.79
N THR A 294 5.95 29.24 -2.13
CA THR A 294 6.43 30.45 -2.83
C THR A 294 7.65 30.14 -3.71
N ASP A 295 7.95 31.03 -4.65
CA ASP A 295 9.16 30.96 -5.47
C ASP A 295 10.44 30.97 -4.62
N GLU A 296 10.48 31.71 -3.51
CA GLU A 296 11.64 31.75 -2.60
C GLU A 296 11.89 30.40 -1.94
N VAL A 297 10.84 29.73 -1.47
CA VAL A 297 10.95 28.39 -0.89
C VAL A 297 11.36 27.39 -1.97
N ALA A 298 10.73 27.42 -3.15
CA ALA A 298 11.10 26.54 -4.26
C ALA A 298 12.57 26.70 -4.67
N CYS A 299 13.06 27.95 -4.75
CA CYS A 299 14.46 28.28 -5.00
C CYS A 299 15.38 27.66 -3.95
N THR A 300 15.03 27.87 -2.67
CA THR A 300 15.79 27.34 -1.53
C THR A 300 15.85 25.82 -1.59
N LEU A 301 14.72 25.12 -1.77
CA LEU A 301 14.69 23.65 -1.84
C LEU A 301 15.52 23.11 -3.01
N ALA A 302 15.47 23.77 -4.17
CA ALA A 302 16.26 23.38 -5.33
C ALA A 302 17.77 23.54 -5.09
N GLN A 303 18.19 24.52 -4.27
CA GLN A 303 19.60 24.86 -4.05
C GLN A 303 20.20 24.30 -2.75
N SER A 304 19.37 23.95 -1.76
CA SER A 304 19.83 23.59 -0.41
C SER A 304 20.46 22.21 -0.30
N SER A 305 20.16 21.27 -1.21
CA SER A 305 20.71 19.92 -1.18
C SER A 305 21.80 19.72 -2.24
N ARG A 306 22.94 19.18 -1.80
CA ARG A 306 24.06 18.80 -2.66
C ARG A 306 23.89 17.45 -3.34
N THR A 307 22.81 16.72 -3.04
CA THR A 307 22.55 15.37 -3.58
C THR A 307 21.22 15.24 -4.30
N LEU A 308 20.36 16.27 -4.24
CA LEU A 308 19.02 16.28 -4.83
C LEU A 308 19.07 16.27 -6.36
N LYS A 309 18.69 15.14 -6.95
CA LYS A 309 18.67 14.94 -8.42
C LYS A 309 17.27 15.08 -9.01
N TYR A 310 16.23 14.92 -8.21
CA TYR A 310 14.84 14.95 -8.66
C TYR A 310 14.01 15.84 -7.76
N LEU A 311 13.34 16.83 -8.35
CA LEU A 311 12.41 17.72 -7.66
C LEU A 311 11.08 17.75 -8.41
N ASN A 312 9.99 17.47 -7.72
CA ASN A 312 8.64 17.60 -8.25
C ASN A 312 7.81 18.50 -7.33
N LEU A 313 7.34 19.60 -7.90
CA LEU A 313 6.51 20.63 -7.27
C LEU A 313 5.14 20.74 -7.95
N SER A 314 4.65 19.65 -8.56
CA SER A 314 3.38 19.64 -9.28
C SER A 314 2.21 20.12 -8.40
N ARG A 315 1.24 20.78 -9.03
CA ARG A 315 0.05 21.33 -8.35
C ARG A 315 0.38 22.37 -7.28
N SER A 316 1.54 23.02 -7.36
CA SER A 316 1.87 24.16 -6.49
C SER A 316 1.33 25.45 -7.10
N HIS A 317 0.13 25.84 -6.67
CA HIS A 317 -0.64 26.92 -7.30
C HIS A 317 0.01 28.30 -7.21
N THR A 318 0.82 28.57 -6.18
CA THR A 318 1.47 29.87 -5.92
C THR A 318 2.82 30.06 -6.62
N ILE A 319 3.39 29.03 -7.26
CA ILE A 319 4.67 29.15 -7.97
C ILE A 319 4.43 29.89 -9.28
N LYS A 320 5.07 31.05 -9.44
CA LYS A 320 5.04 31.87 -10.66
C LYS A 320 6.17 31.52 -11.62
N GLY A 321 7.25 30.92 -11.13
CA GLY A 321 8.39 30.46 -11.92
C GLY A 321 9.62 31.37 -11.86
N ARG A 322 9.56 32.48 -11.11
CA ARG A 322 10.71 33.38 -10.86
C ARG A 322 11.91 32.62 -10.32
N PHE A 323 11.68 31.59 -9.50
CA PHE A 323 12.76 30.77 -8.95
C PHE A 323 13.59 30.05 -10.03
N LEU A 324 13.05 29.82 -11.22
CA LEU A 324 13.75 29.20 -12.36
C LEU A 324 14.86 30.12 -12.89
N ARG A 325 14.58 31.42 -12.92
CA ARG A 325 15.53 32.47 -13.29
C ARG A 325 16.68 32.50 -12.28
N ASP A 326 16.34 32.48 -10.99
CA ASP A 326 17.31 32.47 -9.90
C ASP A 326 18.16 31.20 -9.91
N LEU A 327 17.55 30.05 -10.21
CA LEU A 327 18.26 28.78 -10.38
C LEU A 327 19.24 28.84 -11.57
N GLY A 328 18.84 29.43 -12.69
CA GLY A 328 19.71 29.64 -13.85
C GLY A 328 20.83 30.66 -13.62
N ASN A 329 20.65 31.58 -12.68
CA ASN A 329 21.65 32.58 -12.31
C ASN A 329 22.58 32.13 -11.18
N SER A 330 22.24 31.04 -10.49
CA SER A 330 23.06 30.49 -9.41
C SER A 330 24.43 30.05 -9.92
N CYS A 331 25.49 30.54 -9.27
CA CYS A 331 26.87 30.11 -9.53
C CYS A 331 27.19 28.73 -8.91
N LYS A 332 26.27 28.16 -8.13
CA LYS A 332 26.47 26.86 -7.49
C LYS A 332 26.20 25.74 -8.48
N GLU A 333 27.13 24.79 -8.60
CA GLU A 333 26.84 23.55 -9.31
C GLU A 333 25.72 22.80 -8.61
N ASN A 334 24.59 22.67 -9.31
CA ASN A 334 23.42 21.99 -8.79
C ASN A 334 23.34 20.57 -9.37
N PRO A 335 23.22 19.50 -8.55
CA PRO A 335 23.07 18.12 -9.03
C PRO A 335 21.71 17.81 -9.65
N LEU A 336 20.75 18.75 -9.61
CA LEU A 336 19.38 18.56 -10.09
C LEU A 336 19.36 18.17 -11.56
N ARG A 337 18.76 17.02 -11.84
CA ARG A 337 18.60 16.43 -13.18
C ARG A 337 17.16 16.52 -13.67
N THR A 338 16.20 16.41 -12.76
CA THR A 338 14.78 16.36 -13.10
C THR A 338 14.01 17.40 -12.31
N LEU A 339 13.27 18.26 -13.01
CA LEU A 339 12.36 19.24 -12.43
C LEU A 339 10.96 19.08 -13.02
N ILE A 340 9.95 18.86 -12.18
CA ILE A 340 8.56 18.69 -12.60
C ILE A 340 7.68 19.72 -11.92
N MET A 341 6.92 20.47 -12.71
CA MET A 341 6.02 21.56 -12.31
C MET A 341 4.67 21.43 -13.00
N ARG A 342 4.14 20.20 -13.06
CA ARG A 342 2.85 19.96 -13.73
C ARG A 342 1.70 20.65 -13.01
N ASN A 343 0.77 21.23 -13.78
CA ASN A 343 -0.44 21.85 -13.26
C ASN A 343 -0.18 22.91 -12.16
N CYS A 344 0.96 23.62 -12.24
CA CYS A 344 1.23 24.80 -11.42
C CYS A 344 0.49 26.00 -12.03
N LEU A 345 -0.69 26.34 -11.50
CA LEU A 345 -1.60 27.29 -12.14
C LEU A 345 -1.03 28.70 -12.31
N GLN A 346 -0.21 29.22 -11.39
CA GLN A 346 0.37 30.55 -11.57
C GLN A 346 1.69 30.56 -12.37
N LEU A 347 2.17 29.40 -12.85
CA LEU A 347 3.43 29.31 -13.59
C LEU A 347 3.33 30.15 -14.87
N GLN A 348 4.24 31.12 -15.00
CA GLN A 348 4.18 32.12 -16.05
C GLN A 348 4.95 31.69 -17.30
N GLU A 349 4.36 31.94 -18.47
CA GLU A 349 4.99 31.66 -19.77
C GLU A 349 6.38 32.31 -19.88
N LYS A 350 6.51 33.58 -19.51
CA LYS A 350 7.78 34.31 -19.60
C LYS A 350 8.91 33.64 -18.82
N GLU A 351 8.63 33.08 -17.64
CA GLU A 351 9.65 32.44 -16.81
C GLU A 351 10.09 31.10 -17.41
N VAL A 352 9.16 30.37 -18.05
CA VAL A 352 9.45 29.13 -18.77
C VAL A 352 10.29 29.42 -20.04
N VAL A 353 9.98 30.49 -20.77
CA VAL A 353 10.79 30.94 -21.92
C VAL A 353 12.21 31.32 -21.46
N GLU A 354 12.33 32.06 -20.36
CA GLU A 354 13.64 32.43 -19.80
C GLU A 354 14.44 31.23 -19.32
N LEU A 355 13.79 30.21 -18.75
CA LEU A 355 14.41 28.93 -18.42
C LEU A 355 14.99 28.26 -19.68
N CYS A 356 14.22 28.19 -20.77
CA CYS A 356 14.69 27.65 -22.05
C CYS A 356 15.91 28.42 -22.58
N ASN A 357 15.86 29.76 -22.53
CA ASN A 357 16.98 30.61 -22.93
C ASN A 357 18.22 30.40 -22.05
N SER A 358 18.04 30.14 -20.75
CA SER A 358 19.14 29.84 -19.83
C SER A 358 19.80 28.50 -20.18
N LEU A 359 19.02 27.47 -20.50
CA LEU A 359 19.54 26.18 -20.96
C LEU A 359 20.32 26.30 -22.28
N LEU A 360 19.80 27.08 -23.23
CA LEU A 360 20.47 27.37 -24.51
C LEU A 360 21.78 28.13 -24.34
N LYS A 361 21.90 28.96 -23.29
CA LYS A 361 23.14 29.65 -22.90
C LYS A 361 24.13 28.73 -22.16
N GLY A 362 23.83 27.44 -22.00
CA GLY A 362 24.70 26.47 -21.32
C GLY A 362 24.63 26.51 -19.80
N LYS A 363 23.65 27.22 -19.21
CA LYS A 363 23.37 27.18 -17.78
C LYS A 363 22.62 25.88 -17.43
N LEU A 364 22.52 25.56 -16.13
CA LEU A 364 21.82 24.37 -15.63
C LEU A 364 22.35 23.06 -16.27
N LYS A 365 23.68 22.89 -16.28
CA LYS A 365 24.36 21.78 -16.98
C LYS A 365 23.93 20.38 -16.56
N SER A 366 23.44 20.21 -15.32
CA SER A 366 23.00 18.90 -14.79
C SER A 366 21.57 18.51 -15.18
N ILE A 367 20.75 19.47 -15.59
CA ILE A 367 19.35 19.22 -15.97
C ILE A 367 19.29 18.32 -17.20
N ARG A 368 18.38 17.35 -17.15
CA ARG A 368 18.10 16.35 -18.21
C ARG A 368 16.61 16.21 -18.49
N HIS A 369 15.75 16.54 -17.54
CA HIS A 369 14.31 16.45 -17.71
C HIS A 369 13.60 17.65 -17.05
N ILE A 370 12.81 18.35 -17.84
CA ILE A 370 11.91 19.40 -17.36
C ILE A 370 10.50 19.06 -17.85
N ASP A 371 9.54 19.20 -16.96
CA ASP A 371 8.13 19.01 -17.29
C ASP A 371 7.32 20.17 -16.71
N VAL A 372 6.73 20.95 -17.61
CA VAL A 372 5.90 22.13 -17.32
C VAL A 372 4.47 21.95 -17.83
N SER A 373 4.06 20.71 -18.14
CA SER A 373 2.74 20.42 -18.69
C SER A 373 1.63 20.93 -17.78
N ASN A 374 0.64 21.60 -18.36
CA ASN A 374 -0.43 22.22 -17.60
C ASN A 374 -1.76 22.12 -18.37
N GLU A 375 -2.76 21.50 -17.75
CA GLU A 375 -4.09 21.29 -18.35
C GLU A 375 -4.82 22.60 -18.65
N ARG A 376 -4.47 23.70 -17.97
CA ARG A 376 -5.08 25.02 -18.15
C ARG A 376 -4.16 26.03 -18.83
N GLY A 377 -3.10 25.56 -19.49
CA GLY A 377 -2.07 26.41 -20.07
C GLY A 377 -1.23 27.11 -19.00
N LEU A 378 -0.39 28.05 -19.42
CA LEU A 378 0.42 28.89 -18.53
C LEU A 378 -0.21 30.28 -18.34
N ALA A 379 0.15 30.95 -17.24
CA ALA A 379 -0.26 32.32 -16.99
C ALA A 379 0.55 33.30 -17.85
N SER A 380 -0.13 34.23 -18.53
CA SER A 380 0.50 35.40 -19.15
C SER A 380 0.62 36.56 -18.16
N SER A 381 1.28 37.65 -18.57
CA SER A 381 1.48 38.85 -17.74
C SER A 381 0.18 39.60 -17.40
N ASP A 382 -0.84 39.44 -18.23
CA ASP A 382 -2.19 40.01 -18.11
C ASP A 382 -3.20 39.04 -17.48
N GLY A 383 -2.75 37.89 -16.97
CA GLY A 383 -3.60 36.89 -16.30
C GLY A 383 -4.37 35.97 -17.24
N VAL A 384 -4.24 36.17 -18.56
CA VAL A 384 -4.83 35.29 -19.59
C VAL A 384 -4.10 33.93 -19.61
N ARG A 385 -4.84 32.88 -20.00
CA ARG A 385 -4.28 31.52 -20.10
C ARG A 385 -3.73 31.29 -21.51
N SER A 386 -2.44 30.95 -21.59
CA SER A 386 -1.73 30.67 -22.84
C SER A 386 -1.60 29.16 -23.05
N TYR A 387 -2.20 28.66 -24.14
CA TYR A 387 -2.16 27.25 -24.54
C TYR A 387 -1.27 27.00 -25.77
N ASN A 388 -1.09 28.02 -26.61
CA ASN A 388 -0.28 27.94 -27.84
C ASN A 388 1.08 28.59 -27.63
N LEU A 389 1.92 27.90 -26.84
CA LEU A 389 3.20 28.40 -26.36
C LEU A 389 4.32 28.14 -27.38
N LYS A 390 5.02 29.20 -27.79
CA LYS A 390 6.16 29.11 -28.73
C LYS A 390 7.48 29.03 -27.97
N PHE A 391 7.77 27.88 -27.41
CA PHE A 391 9.08 27.62 -26.82
C PHE A 391 10.12 27.31 -27.91
N PRO A 392 11.41 27.69 -27.72
CA PRO A 392 12.48 27.37 -28.67
C PRO A 392 12.91 25.89 -28.56
N LEU A 393 11.97 24.94 -28.58
CA LEU A 393 12.22 23.52 -28.33
C LEU A 393 13.07 22.88 -29.40
N GLU A 394 12.91 23.28 -30.67
CA GLU A 394 13.74 22.79 -31.78
C GLU A 394 15.20 23.18 -31.57
N LYS A 395 15.46 24.47 -31.28
CA LYS A 395 16.81 24.96 -30.95
C LYS A 395 17.36 24.31 -29.68
N LEU A 396 16.51 24.05 -28.69
CA LEU A 396 16.91 23.36 -27.47
C LEU A 396 17.32 21.92 -27.75
N LYS A 397 16.54 21.20 -28.58
CA LYS A 397 16.85 19.83 -29.01
C LYS A 397 18.14 19.76 -29.82
N GLU A 398 18.42 20.77 -30.64
CA GLU A 398 19.68 20.88 -31.41
C GLU A 398 20.89 21.13 -30.49
N LYS A 399 20.82 22.11 -29.59
CA LYS A 399 21.97 22.52 -28.74
C LYS A 399 22.14 21.68 -27.46
N ARG A 400 21.07 21.06 -26.97
CA ARG A 400 20.99 20.30 -25.71
C ARG A 400 20.11 19.06 -25.92
N SER A 401 20.53 18.18 -26.82
CA SER A 401 19.84 16.91 -27.11
C SER A 401 19.74 15.97 -25.90
N ASP A 402 20.54 16.21 -24.85
CA ASP A 402 20.50 15.51 -23.56
C ASP A 402 19.32 15.94 -22.66
N VAL A 403 18.60 17.01 -23.02
CA VAL A 403 17.48 17.54 -22.24
C VAL A 403 16.15 17.17 -22.88
N THR A 404 15.32 16.44 -22.13
CA THR A 404 13.91 16.24 -22.43
C THR A 404 13.10 17.38 -21.82
N PHE A 405 12.37 18.11 -22.65
CA PHE A 405 11.48 19.19 -22.22
C PHE A 405 10.04 18.81 -22.61
N VAL A 406 9.18 18.63 -21.60
CA VAL A 406 7.77 18.25 -21.77
C VAL A 406 6.90 19.46 -21.44
N ALA A 407 6.02 19.81 -22.37
CA ALA A 407 5.21 21.03 -22.32
C ALA A 407 3.87 20.77 -23.02
N ASP A 408 3.08 19.88 -22.44
CA ASP A 408 1.77 19.50 -22.96
C ASP A 408 0.69 20.40 -22.36
N PHE A 409 -0.02 21.13 -23.21
CA PHE A 409 -1.12 22.03 -22.84
C PHE A 409 -2.36 21.63 -23.63
N PRO A 410 -3.07 20.57 -23.22
CA PRO A 410 -4.23 20.11 -23.96
C PRO A 410 -5.29 21.20 -24.03
N LEU A 411 -5.69 21.55 -25.26
CA LEU A 411 -6.90 22.32 -25.54
C LEU A 411 -8.09 21.45 -25.18
N SER A 412 -8.46 21.38 -23.90
CA SER A 412 -9.72 20.71 -23.54
C SER A 412 -10.86 21.38 -24.31
N LYS A 413 -11.63 20.56 -25.05
CA LYS A 413 -12.88 20.96 -25.71
C LYS A 413 -13.85 21.52 -24.66
N ARG A 414 -13.78 22.82 -24.38
CA ARG A 414 -14.84 23.52 -23.64
C ARG A 414 -15.88 23.95 -24.67
N SER A 415 -16.94 23.15 -24.84
CA SER A 415 -18.22 23.67 -25.28
C SER A 415 -18.65 24.78 -24.32
N GLY A 416 -19.16 25.88 -24.88
CA GLY A 416 -19.14 27.20 -24.29
C GLY A 416 -19.72 27.33 -22.88
N MET A 417 -18.96 28.00 -22.03
CA MET A 417 -19.47 29.01 -21.12
C MET A 417 -18.36 30.06 -20.92
N HIS A 418 -18.54 31.22 -21.54
CA HIS A 418 -17.81 32.43 -21.19
C HIS A 418 -18.34 32.92 -19.85
N TYR A 419 -17.48 33.09 -18.85
CA TYR A 419 -17.80 33.92 -17.68
C TYR A 419 -16.84 35.11 -17.64
N PRO A 420 -17.35 36.33 -17.37
CA PRO A 420 -16.52 37.52 -17.24
C PRO A 420 -15.72 37.47 -15.94
N VAL A 421 -14.47 37.93 -16.02
CA VAL A 421 -13.55 38.09 -14.89
C VAL A 421 -14.01 39.28 -14.03
N CYS A 422 -14.31 39.04 -12.75
CA CYS A 422 -14.35 40.07 -11.72
C CYS A 422 -13.59 39.59 -10.48
N HIS A 423 -12.65 40.41 -10.02
CA HIS A 423 -11.75 40.19 -8.90
C HIS A 423 -12.46 39.76 -7.61
N GLU A 424 -12.33 38.49 -7.22
CA GLU A 424 -12.30 38.02 -5.82
C GLU A 424 -11.31 36.84 -5.70
N GLU A 425 -10.06 37.15 -5.32
CA GLU A 425 -8.87 36.29 -5.49
C GLU A 425 -8.84 35.01 -4.63
N ASP A 426 -9.75 34.84 -3.67
CA ASP A 426 -9.75 33.67 -2.75
C ASP A 426 -10.91 32.68 -3.00
N GLY A 427 -12.01 33.13 -3.62
CA GLY A 427 -13.20 32.29 -3.86
C GLY A 427 -13.18 31.50 -5.17
N GLU A 428 -12.52 32.05 -6.20
CA GLU A 428 -12.41 31.42 -7.51
C GLU A 428 -11.41 30.26 -7.53
N GLU A 429 -10.28 30.37 -6.83
CA GLU A 429 -9.24 29.32 -6.80
C GLU A 429 -9.80 28.01 -6.20
N GLN A 430 -10.71 28.11 -5.22
CA GLN A 430 -11.42 26.97 -4.61
C GLN A 430 -12.37 26.29 -5.59
N ARG A 431 -13.21 27.06 -6.32
CA ARG A 431 -14.12 26.53 -7.35
C ARG A 431 -13.37 25.99 -8.57
N GLU A 432 -12.21 26.57 -8.88
CA GLU A 432 -11.38 26.17 -10.00
C GLU A 432 -10.70 24.81 -9.79
N ILE A 433 -10.28 24.51 -8.55
CA ILE A 433 -9.82 23.18 -8.16
C ILE A 433 -10.98 22.18 -8.16
N GLU A 434 -12.17 22.57 -7.69
CA GLU A 434 -13.39 21.74 -7.75
C GLU A 434 -13.77 21.37 -9.20
N MET A 435 -13.60 22.29 -10.15
CA MET A 435 -13.84 22.01 -11.59
C MET A 435 -12.77 21.10 -12.22
N LEU A 436 -11.51 21.12 -11.76
CA LEU A 436 -10.50 20.15 -12.19
C LEU A 436 -10.84 18.72 -11.71
N GLU A 437 -11.56 18.61 -10.59
CA GLU A 437 -11.95 17.32 -9.99
C GLU A 437 -13.19 16.68 -10.66
N ALA A 438 -14.06 17.47 -11.30
CA ALA A 438 -15.27 16.98 -11.96
C ALA A 438 -15.02 16.39 -13.36
N GLY A 439 -13.91 16.73 -14.03
CA GLY A 439 -13.60 16.30 -15.40
C GLY A 439 -13.16 14.83 -15.56
N TRP A 440 -13.19 14.02 -14.50
CA TRP A 440 -12.71 12.63 -14.47
C TRP A 440 -13.83 11.58 -14.52
N SER A 441 -15.05 11.96 -14.90
CA SER A 441 -16.15 11.03 -15.13
C SER A 441 -16.56 11.06 -16.60
N SER A 442 -16.14 10.05 -17.37
CA SER A 442 -16.75 9.73 -18.66
C SER A 442 -17.53 8.42 -18.51
N ASP A 443 -18.84 8.58 -18.65
CA ASP A 443 -19.88 7.69 -19.19
C ASP A 443 -20.09 6.26 -18.63
N SER A 444 -21.29 6.07 -18.05
CA SER A 444 -22.23 5.10 -18.61
C SER A 444 -23.69 5.39 -18.19
N SER A 445 -24.55 5.44 -19.22
CA SER A 445 -26.02 5.28 -19.29
C SER A 445 -26.95 6.41 -18.79
N SER A 446 -27.45 7.19 -19.75
CA SER A 446 -28.85 7.64 -19.77
C SER A 446 -29.47 7.33 -21.13
N SER A 447 -30.53 6.54 -21.13
CA SER A 447 -31.62 6.58 -22.13
C SER A 447 -32.81 5.88 -21.44
N ASP A 448 -33.74 6.65 -20.90
CA ASP A 448 -34.95 7.13 -21.59
C ASP A 448 -36.11 6.18 -21.34
N TYR A 449 -37.01 6.58 -20.45
CA TYR A 449 -38.44 6.25 -20.56
C TYR A 449 -39.22 7.49 -20.17
N SER A 450 -39.70 8.18 -21.20
CA SER A 450 -40.72 9.22 -21.13
C SER A 450 -42.05 8.59 -20.77
N SER A 451 -42.71 9.18 -19.78
CA SER A 451 -44.13 9.10 -19.53
C SER A 451 -44.89 9.91 -20.59
N GLU A 452 -45.84 9.27 -21.28
CA GLU A 452 -47.03 9.93 -21.80
C GLU A 452 -48.24 9.10 -21.37
N ASP A 453 -49.15 9.78 -20.67
CA ASP A 453 -50.47 9.31 -20.32
C ASP A 453 -51.42 9.37 -21.53
N ASP A 454 -52.46 8.56 -21.42
CA ASP A 454 -53.84 8.77 -21.88
C ASP A 454 -54.39 8.10 -23.16
N LEU A 455 -55.63 7.60 -22.95
CA LEU A 455 -56.69 7.13 -23.85
C LEU A 455 -56.76 5.62 -24.19
N GLY A 456 -57.72 4.94 -23.54
CA GLY A 456 -58.27 3.65 -23.97
C GLY A 456 -58.82 2.80 -22.85
#